data_AF-A0A955TQ07-F1
#
_entry.id   AF-A0A955TQ07-F1
#
_cell.length_a   1.000
_cell.length_b   1.000
_cell.length_c   1.000
_cell.angle_alpha   90.00
_cell.angle_beta   90.00
_cell.angle_gamma   90.00
#
_symmetry.space_group_name_H-M   'P 1'
#
loop_
_entity.id
_entity.type
_entity.pdbx_description
1 polymer ?
#
loop_
_entity_poly.entity_id
_entity_poly.type
_entity_poly.pdbx_seq_one_letter_code
_entity_poly.pdbx_strand_id
1 'polypeptide(L)'
;SGHDWDRLTLLRKITMALEEEFAELVNSHTEILNQANENYQRYSSTIGHIIQVQFPDGSNLTGLAQAIGEQGQLQVRPISSQVTTQFDKIVDVHSADILHIRPAGLP
;
A
#
# COMPACT_ATOMS: atom_id res chain seq x y z
N SER A 1 -23.61 11.43 3.08
CA SER A 1 -24.67 11.23 2.06
C SER A 1 -24.85 9.74 1.87
N GLY A 2 -26.03 9.20 2.21
CA GLY A 2 -26.29 7.76 2.08
C GLY A 2 -26.63 7.44 0.63
N HIS A 3 -25.69 6.90 -0.12
CA HIS A 3 -26.02 6.18 -1.34
C HIS A 3 -26.63 4.84 -0.94
N ASP A 4 -27.86 4.58 -1.38
CA ASP A 4 -28.47 3.27 -1.24
C ASP A 4 -27.89 2.38 -2.33
N TRP A 5 -26.77 1.74 -1.98
CA TRP A 5 -26.08 0.85 -2.89
C TRP A 5 -26.85 -0.47 -2.97
N ASP A 6 -27.23 -0.86 -4.19
CA ASP A 6 -27.61 -2.25 -4.45
C ASP A 6 -26.38 -3.14 -4.23
N ARG A 7 -26.33 -3.73 -3.03
CA ARG A 7 -25.23 -4.59 -2.59
C ARG A 7 -25.08 -5.81 -3.46
N LEU A 8 -26.19 -6.35 -3.99
CA LEU A 8 -26.14 -7.53 -4.84
C LEU A 8 -25.47 -7.18 -6.18
N THR A 9 -25.84 -6.04 -6.76
CA THR A 9 -25.18 -5.54 -7.97
C THR A 9 -23.70 -5.23 -7.72
N LEU A 10 -23.36 -4.61 -6.60
CA LEU A 10 -21.97 -4.32 -6.24
C LEU A 10 -21.14 -5.60 -6.08
N LEU A 11 -21.67 -6.59 -5.33
CA LEU A 11 -20.99 -7.87 -5.13
C LEU A 11 -20.75 -8.59 -6.46
N ARG A 12 -21.76 -8.65 -7.35
CA ARG A 12 -21.59 -9.25 -8.69
C ARG A 12 -20.47 -8.58 -9.48
N LYS A 13 -20.43 -7.25 -9.47
CA LYS A 13 -19.37 -6.49 -10.16
C LYS A 13 -17.99 -6.79 -9.58
N ILE A 14 -17.86 -6.82 -8.26
CA ILE A 14 -16.59 -7.14 -7.60
C ILE A 14 -16.15 -8.57 -7.93
N THR A 15 -17.05 -9.55 -7.82
CA THR A 15 -16.73 -10.96 -8.10
C THR A 15 -16.31 -11.16 -9.55
N MET A 16 -17.05 -10.60 -10.51
CA MET A 16 -16.70 -10.72 -11.94
C MET A 16 -15.35 -10.08 -12.24
N ALA A 17 -15.09 -8.86 -11.73
CA ALA A 17 -13.82 -8.18 -11.94
C ALA A 17 -12.64 -8.97 -11.35
N LEU A 18 -12.80 -9.54 -10.15
CA LEU A 18 -11.77 -10.38 -9.54
C LEU A 18 -11.50 -11.67 -10.33
N GLU A 19 -12.55 -12.32 -10.84
CA GLU A 19 -12.41 -13.53 -11.67
C GLU A 19 -11.67 -13.23 -12.99
N GLU A 20 -12.01 -12.13 -13.64
CA GLU A 20 -11.37 -11.67 -14.89
C GLU A 20 -9.89 -11.31 -14.65
N GLU A 21 -9.60 -10.44 -13.68
CA GLU A 21 -8.23 -10.02 -13.35
C GLU A 21 -7.36 -11.21 -12.91
N PHE A 22 -7.92 -12.15 -12.15
CA PHE A 22 -7.18 -13.34 -11.73
C PHE A 22 -6.89 -14.28 -12.90
N ALA A 23 -7.87 -14.52 -13.79
CA ALA A 23 -7.66 -15.34 -14.97
C ALA A 23 -6.60 -14.74 -15.89
N GLU A 24 -6.62 -13.41 -16.06
CA GLU A 24 -5.62 -12.67 -16.81
C GLU A 24 -4.21 -12.78 -16.22
N LEU A 25 -4.09 -12.67 -14.89
CA LEU A 25 -2.82 -12.79 -14.16
C LEU A 25 -2.21 -14.21 -14.28
N VAL A 26 -3.06 -15.24 -14.24
CA VAL A 26 -2.60 -16.64 -14.39
C VAL A 26 -2.09 -16.93 -15.81
N ASN A 27 -2.66 -16.26 -16.82
CA ASN A 27 -2.39 -16.55 -18.24
C ASN A 27 -1.36 -15.62 -18.87
N SER A 28 -1.05 -14.47 -18.25
CA SER A 28 -0.04 -13.54 -18.74
C SER A 28 0.75 -12.95 -17.57
N HIS A 29 2.08 -13.01 -17.65
CA HIS A 29 2.90 -12.75 -16.47
C HIS A 29 3.34 -11.30 -16.35
N THR A 30 3.96 -10.70 -17.37
CA THR A 30 4.71 -9.45 -17.13
C THR A 30 3.92 -8.15 -17.34
N GLU A 31 3.15 -8.02 -18.42
CA GLU A 31 2.45 -6.76 -18.74
C GLU A 31 1.31 -6.46 -17.76
N ILE A 32 0.54 -7.48 -17.39
CA ILE A 32 -0.58 -7.34 -16.45
C ILE A 32 -0.09 -7.06 -15.03
N LEU A 33 1.03 -7.67 -14.60
CA LEU A 33 1.65 -7.35 -13.31
C LEU A 33 2.12 -5.89 -13.25
N ASN A 34 2.73 -5.38 -14.32
CA ASN A 34 3.13 -3.99 -14.39
C ASN A 34 1.91 -3.07 -14.30
N GLN A 35 0.85 -3.36 -15.05
CA GLN A 35 -0.37 -2.56 -15.02
C GLN A 35 -1.06 -2.61 -13.64
N ALA A 36 -1.08 -3.77 -12.98
CA ALA A 36 -1.60 -3.93 -11.64
C ALA A 36 -0.79 -3.13 -10.61
N ASN A 37 0.54 -3.12 -10.73
CA ASN A 37 1.41 -2.31 -9.88
C ASN A 37 1.16 -0.80 -10.10
N GLU A 38 1.06 -0.35 -11.35
CA GLU A 38 0.71 1.04 -11.67
C GLU A 38 -0.64 1.44 -11.09
N ASN A 39 -1.66 0.58 -11.23
CA ASN A 39 -2.98 0.80 -10.67
C ASN A 39 -2.92 0.88 -9.13
N TYR A 40 -2.20 -0.05 -8.49
CA TYR A 40 -2.03 -0.03 -7.04
C TYR A 40 -1.37 1.26 -6.59
N GLN A 41 -0.29 1.69 -7.23
CA GLN A 41 0.40 2.94 -6.90
C GLN A 41 -0.50 4.16 -7.08
N ARG A 42 -1.28 4.21 -8.16
CA ARG A 42 -2.20 5.31 -8.48
C ARG A 42 -3.33 5.45 -7.45
N TYR A 43 -3.88 4.33 -6.97
CA TYR A 43 -5.03 4.33 -6.08
C TYR A 43 -4.67 4.10 -4.61
N SER A 44 -3.38 3.89 -4.28
CA SER A 44 -2.93 3.69 -2.91
C SER A 44 -3.19 4.92 -2.05
N SER A 45 -3.88 4.70 -0.94
CA SER A 45 -4.00 5.73 0.11
C SER A 45 -2.73 5.87 0.96
N THR A 46 -1.78 4.93 0.83
CA THR A 46 -0.61 4.81 1.72
C THR A 46 0.66 5.35 1.07
N ILE A 47 0.90 5.05 -0.20
CA ILE A 47 2.06 5.56 -0.93
C ILE A 47 2.05 7.10 -0.92
N GLY A 48 3.23 7.70 -0.75
CA GLY A 48 3.42 9.15 -0.67
C GLY A 48 3.14 9.76 0.70
N HIS A 49 2.68 8.97 1.68
CA HIS A 49 2.31 9.47 3.01
C HIS A 49 3.32 9.06 4.08
N ILE A 50 3.38 9.86 5.15
CA ILE A 50 4.09 9.50 6.37
C ILE A 50 3.25 8.52 7.17
N ILE A 51 3.87 7.40 7.52
CA ILE A 51 3.23 6.30 8.21
C ILE A 51 4.06 5.84 9.41
N GLN A 52 3.37 5.24 10.37
CA GLN A 52 3.96 4.36 11.36
C GLN A 52 3.64 2.92 10.98
N VAL A 53 4.69 2.12 10.86
CA VAL A 53 4.65 0.67 10.68
C VAL A 53 4.76 0.03 12.06
N GLN A 54 3.80 -0.80 12.44
CA GLN A 54 3.84 -1.58 13.68
C GLN A 54 4.11 -3.04 13.34
N PHE A 55 5.24 -3.56 13.82
CA PHE A 55 5.65 -4.93 13.57
C PHE A 55 5.09 -5.90 14.62
N PRO A 56 4.97 -7.21 14.30
CA PRO A 56 4.46 -8.22 15.24
C PRO A 56 5.29 -8.38 16.52
N ASP A 57 6.57 -8.00 16.49
CA ASP A 57 7.46 -8.03 17.67
C ASP A 57 7.27 -6.82 18.61
N GLY A 58 6.33 -5.92 18.28
CA GLY A 58 6.04 -4.70 19.03
C GLY A 58 6.98 -3.54 18.71
N SER A 59 7.96 -3.72 17.82
CA SER A 59 8.79 -2.63 17.32
C SER A 59 8.02 -1.76 16.32
N ASN A 60 8.44 -0.50 16.18
CA ASN A 60 7.78 0.45 15.30
C ASN A 60 8.80 1.16 14.40
N LEU A 61 8.41 1.44 13.16
CA LEU A 61 9.16 2.24 12.20
C LEU A 61 8.30 3.41 11.72
N THR A 62 8.79 4.63 11.84
CA THR A 62 8.14 5.80 11.22
C THR A 62 8.89 6.18 9.95
N GLY A 63 8.17 6.42 8.86
CA GLY A 63 8.80 6.74 7.59
C GLY A 63 7.82 7.16 6.50
N LEU A 64 8.38 7.54 5.34
CA LEU A 64 7.62 7.79 4.12
C LEU A 64 7.41 6.47 3.38
N ALA A 65 6.16 6.10 3.10
CA ALA A 65 5.84 5.02 2.17
C ALA A 65 6.14 5.47 0.74
N GLN A 66 7.12 4.85 0.08
CA GLN A 66 7.58 5.28 -1.25
C GLN A 66 6.95 4.50 -2.39
N ALA A 67 6.88 3.18 -2.27
CA ALA A 67 6.46 2.29 -3.35
C ALA A 67 6.07 0.91 -2.83
N ILE A 68 5.61 0.05 -3.73
CA ILE A 68 5.52 -1.40 -3.52
C ILE A 68 6.66 -2.06 -4.30
N GLY A 69 7.40 -2.93 -3.64
CA GLY A 69 8.47 -3.73 -4.26
C GLY A 69 7.92 -4.86 -5.12
N GLU A 70 8.80 -5.53 -5.87
CA GLU A 70 8.43 -6.58 -6.83
C GLU A 70 7.72 -7.80 -6.20
N GLN A 71 7.81 -7.99 -4.88
CA GLN A 71 7.18 -9.08 -4.15
C GLN A 71 5.98 -8.61 -3.31
N GLY A 72 5.44 -7.41 -3.58
CA GLY A 72 4.30 -6.87 -2.86
C GLY A 72 4.64 -6.24 -1.50
N GLN A 73 5.92 -6.13 -1.14
CA GLN A 73 6.35 -5.50 0.10
C GLN A 73 6.23 -3.99 0.03
N LEU A 74 5.85 -3.35 1.14
CA LEU A 74 5.84 -1.90 1.23
C LEU A 74 7.26 -1.36 1.43
N GLN A 75 7.69 -0.48 0.55
CA GLN A 75 9.00 0.17 0.64
C GLN A 75 8.89 1.45 1.45
N VAL A 76 9.52 1.48 2.62
CA VAL A 76 9.46 2.59 3.56
C VAL A 76 10.84 3.22 3.68
N ARG A 77 10.91 4.55 3.49
CA ARG A 77 12.09 5.34 3.82
C ARG A 77 11.98 5.84 5.26
N PRO A 78 12.79 5.34 6.21
CA PRO A 78 12.73 5.74 7.60
C PRO A 78 12.94 7.26 7.77
N ILE A 79 12.19 7.87 8.68
CA ILE A 79 12.41 9.25 9.12
C ILE A 79 12.89 9.16 10.56
N SER A 80 14.21 9.23 10.77
CA SER A 80 14.77 9.26 12.13
C SER A 80 14.80 10.67 12.68
N SER A 81 14.46 10.80 13.96
CA SER A 81 14.72 11.99 14.77
C SER A 81 16.17 12.09 15.25
N GLN A 82 16.98 11.04 15.08
CA GLN A 82 18.38 10.98 15.49
C GLN A 82 19.29 11.02 14.25
N VAL A 83 20.03 12.12 14.15
CA VAL A 83 21.01 12.41 13.10
C VAL A 83 22.21 11.48 13.27
N THR A 84 22.17 10.34 12.59
CA THR A 84 23.33 9.45 12.40
C THR A 84 23.26 8.88 11.00
N THR A 85 23.69 9.69 10.01
CA THR A 85 24.43 9.35 8.77
C THR A 85 24.19 8.01 8.03
N GLN A 86 23.08 7.30 8.26
CA GLN A 86 22.77 5.98 7.70
C GLN A 86 21.36 5.95 7.05
N PHE A 87 20.81 7.13 6.73
CA PHE A 87 19.39 7.37 6.45
C PHE A 87 18.95 7.33 4.98
N ASP A 88 19.59 6.51 4.14
CA ASP A 88 19.11 6.27 2.77
C ASP A 88 18.65 4.83 2.50
N LYS A 89 18.67 3.96 3.52
CA LYS A 89 18.25 2.57 3.30
C LYS A 89 16.72 2.46 3.32
N ILE A 90 16.15 2.14 2.16
CA ILE A 90 14.76 1.68 2.04
C ILE A 90 14.60 0.38 2.85
N VAL A 91 13.55 0.32 3.66
CA VAL A 91 13.16 -0.86 4.42
C VAL A 91 11.99 -1.52 3.71
N ASP A 92 12.18 -2.78 3.35
CA ASP A 92 11.16 -3.65 2.77
C ASP A 92 10.28 -4.24 3.89
N VAL A 93 9.02 -3.84 3.95
CA VAL A 93 8.04 -4.28 4.94
C VAL A 93 7.10 -5.30 4.31
N HIS A 94 7.26 -6.57 4.69
CA HIS A 94 6.45 -7.67 4.16
C HIS A 94 5.12 -7.88 4.89
N SER A 95 5.07 -7.57 6.19
CA SER A 95 3.87 -7.72 7.01
C SER A 95 3.95 -6.83 8.24
N ALA A 96 2.99 -5.92 8.39
CA ALA A 96 2.87 -5.00 9.50
C ALA A 96 1.52 -4.28 9.44
N ASP A 97 1.08 -3.75 10.58
CA ASP A 97 -0.03 -2.80 10.61
C ASP A 97 0.47 -1.40 10.22
N ILE A 98 -0.30 -0.71 9.38
CA ILE A 98 0.05 0.62 8.87
C ILE A 98 -0.88 1.67 9.46
N LEU A 99 -0.31 2.66 10.15
CA LEU A 99 -1.00 3.82 10.67
C LEU A 99 -0.60 5.07 9.88
N HIS A 100 -1.57 5.79 9.33
CA HIS A 100 -1.30 7.08 8.68
C HIS A 100 -1.07 8.16 9.73
N ILE A 101 0.12 8.76 9.73
CA ILE A 101 0.42 9.88 10.61
C ILE A 101 -0.05 11.16 9.91
N ARG A 102 -1.14 11.73 10.41
CA ARG A 102 -1.59 13.06 10.01
C ARG A 102 -1.14 14.04 11.09
N PRO A 103 -0.34 15.08 10.78
CA PRO A 103 -0.08 16.13 11.74
C PRO A 103 -1.43 16.69 12.21
N ALA A 104 -1.65 16.74 13.51
CA ALA A 104 -2.81 17.40 14.06
C ALA A 104 -2.72 18.90 13.74
N GLY A 105 -3.51 19.34 12.76
CA GLY A 105 -3.68 20.76 12.41
C GLY A 105 -2.67 21.28 11.40
N LEU A 106 -3.08 21.29 10.13
CA LEU A 106 -2.95 22.51 9.32
C LEU A 106 -4.38 22.90 8.93
N PRO A 107 -4.77 24.17 9.09
CA PRO A 107 -6.11 24.66 8.77
C PRO A 107 -6.48 24.45 7.29
#